data_AF-H0ABV8-F1
#
_entry.id   AF-H0ABV8-F1
#
_cell.length_a   1.000
_cell.length_b   1.000
_cell.length_c   1.000
_cell.angle_alpha   90.00
_cell.angle_beta   90.00
_cell.angle_gamma   90.00
#
_symmetry.space_group_name_H-M   'P 1'
#
loop_
_entity.id
_entity.type
_entity.pdbx_description
1 polymer ?
#
loop_
_entity_poly.entity_id
_entity_poly.type
_entity_poly.pdbx_seq_one_letter_code
_entity_poly.pdbx_strand_id
1 'polypeptide(L)' 'MRVIQATSGVDVAYGEVEADADVSNGDLTAPLTVTGVNPRDWREANTDVELAEGRYLTSSDRNSVLIGWDIAKDLYDENI' A
#
# COMPACT_ATOMS: atom_id res chain seq x y z
N MET A 1 -2.36 -19.28 6.85
CA MET A 1 -2.62 -18.98 5.42
C MET A 1 -2.87 -20.20 4.54
N ARG A 2 -2.11 -21.31 4.65
CA ARG A 2 -2.26 -22.48 3.72
C ARG A 2 -3.67 -23.06 3.59
N VAL A 3 -4.48 -23.02 4.65
CA VAL A 3 -5.86 -23.53 4.60
C VAL A 3 -6.78 -22.60 3.79
N ILE A 4 -6.58 -21.28 3.89
CA ILE A 4 -7.41 -20.29 3.20
C ILE A 4 -7.13 -20.34 1.69
N GLN A 5 -5.85 -20.39 1.30
CA GLN A 5 -5.43 -20.50 -0.10
C GLN A 5 -5.93 -21.77 -0.80
N ALA A 6 -6.21 -22.84 -0.06
CA ALA A 6 -6.70 -24.11 -0.63
C ALA A 6 -8.23 -24.12 -0.87
N THR A 7 -8.92 -23.03 -0.54
CA THR A 7 -10.37 -22.94 -0.69
C THR A 7 -10.74 -22.68 -2.15
N SER A 8 -11.70 -23.44 -2.68
CA SER A 8 -12.17 -23.24 -4.05
C SER A 8 -12.70 -21.82 -4.24
N GLY A 9 -12.25 -21.16 -5.30
CA GLY A 9 -12.61 -19.77 -5.62
C GLY A 9 -11.71 -18.71 -4.97
N VAL A 10 -10.66 -19.10 -4.24
CA VAL A 10 -9.63 -18.16 -3.74
C VAL A 10 -8.43 -18.17 -4.69
N ASP A 11 -8.23 -17.07 -5.41
CA ASP A 11 -7.09 -16.92 -6.33
C ASP A 11 -5.81 -16.53 -5.58
N VAL A 12 -5.92 -15.59 -4.64
CA VAL A 12 -4.82 -15.12 -3.78
C VAL A 12 -5.34 -14.92 -2.36
N ALA A 13 -4.55 -15.31 -1.36
CA ALA A 13 -4.80 -14.94 0.02
C ALA A 13 -3.48 -14.58 0.69
N TYR A 14 -3.45 -13.42 1.36
CA TYR A 14 -2.30 -12.90 2.07
C TYR A 14 -2.72 -12.23 3.37
N GLY A 15 -1.74 -12.03 4.26
CA GLY A 15 -1.95 -11.34 5.53
C GLY A 15 -1.70 -9.85 5.38
N GLU A 16 -2.51 -9.07 6.07
CA GLU A 16 -2.39 -7.62 6.17
C GLU A 16 -2.39 -7.22 7.64
N VAL A 17 -1.65 -6.15 7.95
CA VAL A 17 -1.69 -5.50 9.27
C VAL A 17 -2.10 -4.07 9.06
N GLU A 18 -3.24 -3.69 9.60
CA GLU A 18 -3.77 -2.33 9.47
C GLU A 18 -3.54 -1.55 10.77
N ALA A 19 -3.21 -0.27 10.61
CA ALA A 19 -3.13 0.68 11.70
C ALA A 19 -3.54 2.07 11.21
N ASP A 20 -4.29 2.80 12.02
CA ASP A 20 -4.53 4.22 11.79
C ASP A 20 -3.32 5.04 12.27
N ALA A 21 -2.86 5.96 11.43
CA ALA A 21 -1.72 6.81 11.72
C ALA A 21 -1.92 8.22 11.16
N ASP A 22 -1.47 9.21 11.92
CA ASP A 22 -1.31 10.57 11.40
C ASP A 22 -0.05 10.63 10.55
N VAL A 23 -0.19 10.90 9.25
CA VAL A 23 0.90 11.03 8.30
C VAL A 23 1.14 12.50 8.02
N SER A 24 2.38 12.93 8.23
CA SER A 24 2.78 14.33 8.09
C SER A 24 3.85 14.54 7.04
N ASN A 25 3.74 15.63 6.27
CA ASN A 25 4.77 16.16 5.40
C ASN A 25 4.91 17.68 5.61
N GLY A 26 6.02 18.12 6.21
CA GLY A 26 6.14 19.50 6.66
C GLY A 26 5.05 19.84 7.68
N ASP A 27 4.29 20.91 7.42
CA ASP A 27 3.18 21.36 8.28
C ASP A 27 1.84 20.67 7.96
N LEU A 28 1.77 19.88 6.87
CA LEU A 28 0.58 19.15 6.47
C LEU A 28 0.50 17.84 7.25
N THR A 29 -0.66 17.53 7.84
CA THR A 29 -0.93 16.28 8.54
C THR A 29 -2.30 15.74 8.12
N ALA A 30 -2.36 14.46 7.75
CA ALA A 30 -3.60 13.78 7.42
C ALA A 30 -3.72 12.44 8.18
N PRO A 31 -4.88 12.12 8.76
CA PRO A 31 -5.13 10.81 9.33
C PRO A 31 -5.34 9.79 8.21
N LEU A 32 -4.50 8.75 8.16
CA LEU A 32 -4.54 7.70 7.14
C LEU A 32 -4.57 6.32 7.77
N THR A 33 -5.25 5.38 7.12
CA THR A 33 -5.06 3.96 7.40
C THR A 33 -3.84 3.46 6.63
N VAL A 34 -2.91 2.84 7.36
CA VAL A 34 -1.67 2.27 6.82
C VAL A 34 -1.75 0.76 6.88
N THR A 35 -1.54 0.11 5.73
CA THR A 35 -1.58 -1.34 5.62
C THR A 35 -0.18 -1.90 5.38
N GLY A 36 0.32 -2.68 6.33
CA GLY A 36 1.52 -3.50 6.18
C GLY A 36 1.19 -4.80 5.46
N VAL A 37 1.81 -5.02 4.30
CA VAL A 37 1.52 -6.16 3.42
C VAL A 37 2.79 -6.90 2.97
N ASN A 38 2.64 -8.14 2.50
CA ASN A 38 3.66 -8.74 1.65
C ASN A 38 3.57 -8.09 0.25
N PRO A 39 4.63 -7.42 -0.23
CA PRO A 39 4.55 -6.66 -1.48
C PRO A 39 4.22 -7.51 -2.72
N ARG A 40 4.70 -8.76 -2.74
CA ARG A 40 4.46 -9.66 -3.87
C ARG A 40 2.99 -10.08 -3.89
N ASP A 41 2.49 -10.58 -2.77
CA ASP A 41 1.14 -11.13 -2.70
C ASP A 41 0.09 -10.02 -2.89
N TRP A 42 0.34 -8.82 -2.33
CA TRP A 42 -0.52 -7.66 -2.54
C TRP A 42 -0.61 -7.29 -4.03
N ARG A 43 0.52 -7.31 -4.76
CA ARG A 43 0.53 -7.03 -6.20
C ARG A 43 -0.19 -8.09 -7.02
N GLU A 44 -0.07 -9.36 -6.64
CA GLU A 44 -0.81 -10.46 -7.27
C GLU A 44 -2.33 -10.32 -7.05
N ALA A 45 -2.76 -9.75 -5.92
CA ALA A 45 -4.16 -9.49 -5.61
C ALA A 45 -4.71 -8.17 -6.21
N ASN A 46 -3.87 -7.16 -6.41
CA ASN A 46 -4.24 -5.81 -6.85
C ASN A 46 -3.65 -5.50 -8.23
N THR A 47 -4.00 -6.33 -9.22
CA THR A 47 -3.43 -6.24 -10.58
C THR A 47 -3.93 -5.05 -11.40
N ASP A 48 -5.01 -4.42 -10.95
CA ASP A 48 -5.64 -3.23 -11.50
C ASP A 48 -5.05 -1.92 -10.97
N VAL A 49 -4.24 -1.97 -9.90
CA VAL A 49 -3.58 -0.78 -9.35
C VAL A 49 -2.39 -0.40 -10.22
N GLU A 50 -2.50 0.74 -10.92
CA GLU A 50 -1.43 1.32 -11.74
C GLU A 50 -0.55 2.29 -10.95
N LEU A 51 0.74 2.36 -11.30
CA LEU A 51 1.65 3.35 -10.74
C LEU A 51 1.66 4.60 -11.61
N ALA A 52 1.31 5.74 -11.01
CA ALA A 52 1.53 7.04 -11.63
C ALA A 52 3.04 7.36 -11.68
N GLU A 53 3.76 7.13 -10.59
CA GLU A 53 5.20 7.37 -10.47
C GLU A 53 5.92 6.30 -9.64
N GLY A 54 7.23 6.16 -9.84
CA GLY A 54 8.09 5.27 -9.06
C GLY A 54 8.00 3.80 -9.43
N ARG A 55 7.98 2.92 -8.43
CA ARG A 55 7.94 1.45 -8.60
C ARG A 55 7.18 0.78 -7.46
N TYR A 56 6.66 -0.42 -7.71
CA TYR A 56 6.07 -1.25 -6.66
C TYR A 56 7.11 -1.62 -5.60
N LEU A 57 6.62 -1.85 -4.38
CA LEU A 57 7.45 -2.33 -3.28
C LEU A 57 7.94 -3.76 -3.53
N THR A 58 9.07 -4.06 -2.91
CA THR A 58 9.74 -5.36 -2.91
C THR A 58 10.07 -5.74 -1.47
N SER A 59 10.33 -7.03 -1.22
CA SER A 59 10.69 -7.51 0.12
C SER A 59 12.00 -6.94 0.68
N SER A 60 12.85 -6.34 -0.17
CA SER A 60 14.07 -5.65 0.25
C SER A 60 13.84 -4.22 0.71
N ASP A 61 12.70 -3.62 0.37
CA ASP A 61 12.41 -2.23 0.74
C ASP A 61 12.21 -2.10 2.25
N ARG A 62 12.67 -0.98 2.81
CA ARG A 62 12.62 -0.66 4.23
C ARG A 62 12.20 0.79 4.37
N ASN A 63 11.24 1.05 5.26
CA ASN A 63 10.69 2.39 5.48
C ASN A 63 10.25 3.05 4.15
N SER A 64 9.62 2.27 3.29
CA SER A 64 9.12 2.71 1.97
C SER A 64 7.62 2.46 1.92
N VAL A 65 6.89 3.35 1.26
CA VAL A 65 5.43 3.32 1.19
C VAL A 65 4.99 3.54 -0.26
N LEU A 66 3.89 2.90 -0.64
CA LEU A 66 3.08 3.31 -1.79
C LEU A 66 1.91 4.10 -1.25
N ILE A 67 1.73 5.30 -1.76
CA ILE A 67 0.68 6.22 -1.34
C ILE A 67 -0.30 6.42 -2.50
N GLY A 68 -1.59 6.47 -2.19
CA GLY A 68 -2.62 6.75 -3.19
C GLY A 68 -2.40 8.12 -3.82
N TRP A 69 -2.64 8.24 -5.12
CA TRP A 69 -2.41 9.47 -5.87
C TRP A 69 -3.10 10.70 -5.27
N ASP A 70 -4.36 10.57 -4.87
CA ASP A 70 -5.12 11.69 -4.30
C ASP A 70 -4.50 12.21 -3.00
N ILE A 71 -4.04 11.29 -2.14
CA ILE A 71 -3.36 11.63 -0.89
C ILE A 71 -1.99 12.26 -1.19
N ALA A 72 -1.24 11.68 -2.14
CA ALA A 72 0.05 12.22 -2.55
C ALA A 72 -0.10 13.65 -3.09
N LYS A 73 -1.14 13.89 -3.90
CA LYS A 73 -1.44 15.22 -4.38
C LYS A 73 -1.79 16.16 -3.22
N ASP A 74 -2.70 15.79 -2.33
CA ASP A 74 -3.09 16.66 -1.22
C ASP A 74 -1.92 16.97 -0.26
N LEU A 75 -0.98 16.04 -0.06
CA LEU A 75 0.17 16.21 0.85
C LEU A 75 1.43 16.80 0.20
N TYR A 76 1.58 16.74 -1.13
CA TYR A 76 2.81 17.12 -1.82
C TYR A 76 2.62 18.15 -2.95
N ASP A 77 1.39 18.46 -3.37
CA ASP A 77 1.08 19.38 -4.49
C ASP A 77 1.24 20.87 -4.12
N GLU A 78 2.06 21.19 -3.09
CA GLU A 78 2.56 22.57 -2.94
C GLU A 78 3.64 22.94 -3.98
N ASN A 79 4.23 22.00 -4.74
CA ASN A 79 5.07 22.31 -5.93
C ASN A 79 5.37 21.04 -6.76
N ILE A 80 4.55 20.74 -7.78
CA ILE A 80 4.97 19.94 -8.96
C ILE A 80 4.82 20.78 -10.23
#